data_AF-A0A7J9HDP3-F1
#
_entry.id   AF-A0A7J9HDP3-F1
#
_cell.length_a   1.000
_cell.length_b   1.000
_cell.length_c   1.000
_cell.angle_alpha   90.00
_cell.angle_beta   90.00
_cell.angle_gamma   90.00
#
_symmetry.space_group_name_H-M   'P 1'
#
loop_
_entity.id
_entity.type
_entity.pdbx_description
1 polymer ?
#
loop_
_entity_poly.entity_id
_entity_poly.type
_entity_poly.pdbx_seq_one_letter_code
_entity_poly.pdbx_strand_id
1 'polypeptide(L)'
;MVGVFRRSLSFPNKTLTRPPKPQFSHHIRSISLPCRSHPLITQIKDEITDLKTWSRSPEKPTSAWLCDGLRRLKDLQDSLHDILQLPQTQQLLSHKREWVEKLLEDFLRFVDVYGIFQTSFLSLKEEQLAARVALRRKDDSRIAVYLKGRKKMAKEIAKLVSSIRCIGRYSFPASAFVSILDTELTGVISDIIEVTVSVSVALFNGISMAFTSSKSSWIRLALTKKSNKVKIEGSIKEFEEMGEANVWSL
;
A
#
# COMPACT_ATOMS: atom_id res chain seq x y z
N MET A 1 48.72 -11.60 -51.20
CA MET A 1 49.05 -11.06 -52.53
C MET A 1 48.02 -11.62 -53.51
N VAL A 2 47.35 -10.72 -54.24
CA VAL A 2 46.33 -10.92 -55.30
C VAL A 2 45.00 -11.57 -54.88
N GLY A 3 43.99 -10.73 -54.64
CA GLY A 3 42.57 -11.11 -54.67
C GLY A 3 41.87 -10.34 -55.80
N VAL A 4 41.53 -11.06 -56.87
CA VAL A 4 41.08 -10.55 -58.17
C VAL A 4 39.69 -9.91 -58.09
N PHE A 5 39.55 -8.69 -58.58
CA PHE A 5 38.30 -7.95 -58.69
C PHE A 5 37.45 -8.51 -59.86
N ARG A 6 36.44 -9.32 -59.57
CA ARG A 6 35.46 -9.80 -60.57
C ARG A 6 34.45 -8.69 -60.86
N ARG A 7 34.66 -7.92 -61.93
CA ARG A 7 33.60 -7.09 -62.54
C ARG A 7 32.68 -8.00 -63.35
N SER A 8 31.43 -8.14 -62.91
CA SER A 8 30.39 -8.82 -63.68
C SER A 8 29.77 -7.83 -64.66
N LEU A 9 30.06 -8.03 -65.95
CA LEU A 9 29.46 -7.30 -67.05
C LEU A 9 27.98 -7.73 -67.19
N SER A 10 27.06 -6.78 -67.12
CA SER A 10 25.65 -7.01 -67.45
C SER A 10 25.38 -6.57 -68.87
N PHE A 11 24.88 -7.49 -69.70
CA PHE A 11 24.35 -7.17 -71.02
C PHE A 11 22.84 -6.93 -70.92
N PRO A 12 22.28 -5.94 -71.65
CA PRO A 12 20.85 -5.71 -71.66
C PRO A 12 20.16 -6.72 -72.59
N ASN A 13 19.34 -7.60 -72.03
CA ASN A 13 18.49 -8.49 -72.84
C ASN A 13 17.15 -7.80 -73.14
N LYS A 14 16.77 -7.81 -74.42
CA LYS A 14 15.57 -7.20 -74.99
C LYS A 14 14.31 -7.95 -74.52
N THR A 15 13.22 -7.20 -74.39
CA THR A 15 11.89 -7.64 -73.99
C THR A 15 11.28 -8.63 -74.97
N LEU A 16 10.84 -9.80 -74.49
CA LEU A 16 9.80 -10.61 -75.12
C LEU A 16 8.88 -11.19 -74.04
N THR A 17 7.59 -11.01 -74.26
CA THR A 17 6.42 -11.37 -73.47
C THR A 17 6.38 -12.85 -73.03
N ARG A 18 6.23 -13.11 -71.71
CA ARG A 18 5.90 -14.44 -71.13
C ARG A 18 5.32 -14.31 -69.70
N PRO A 19 4.58 -15.32 -69.22
CA PRO A 19 3.22 -15.24 -68.66
C PRO A 19 3.18 -14.67 -67.22
N PRO A 20 1.98 -14.37 -66.65
CA PRO A 20 1.89 -13.89 -65.28
C PRO A 20 2.49 -14.91 -64.32
N LYS A 21 3.49 -14.47 -63.55
CA LYS A 21 4.09 -15.26 -62.46
C LYS A 21 2.98 -15.64 -61.47
N PRO A 22 2.92 -16.88 -60.96
CA PRO A 22 2.02 -17.18 -59.86
C PRO A 22 2.34 -16.23 -58.71
N GLN A 23 1.31 -15.56 -58.18
CA GLN A 23 1.44 -14.73 -57.00
C GLN A 23 1.97 -15.63 -55.88
N PHE A 24 3.23 -15.45 -55.49
CA PHE A 24 3.68 -15.97 -54.22
C PHE A 24 2.80 -15.32 -53.16
N SER A 25 1.94 -16.10 -52.52
CA SER A 25 1.28 -15.68 -51.30
C SER A 25 2.40 -15.38 -50.31
N HIS A 26 2.68 -14.10 -50.08
CA HIS A 26 3.53 -13.72 -48.97
C HIS A 26 2.83 -14.24 -47.72
N HIS A 27 3.36 -15.32 -47.14
CA HIS A 27 3.03 -15.66 -45.77
C HIS A 27 3.43 -14.43 -44.96
N ILE A 28 2.44 -13.65 -44.56
CA ILE A 28 2.59 -12.61 -43.55
C ILE A 28 3.07 -13.37 -42.32
N ARG A 29 4.39 -13.46 -42.14
CA ARG A 29 4.96 -13.91 -40.87
C ARG A 29 4.54 -12.84 -39.87
N SER A 30 3.56 -13.18 -39.05
CA SER A 30 3.17 -12.36 -37.91
C SER A 30 4.43 -12.02 -37.13
N ILE A 31 4.77 -10.74 -37.08
CA ILE A 31 5.77 -10.24 -36.16
C ILE A 31 5.17 -10.35 -34.77
N SER A 32 5.43 -11.45 -34.06
CA SER A 32 5.15 -11.51 -32.63
C SER A 32 6.03 -10.46 -31.97
N LEU A 33 5.45 -9.30 -31.66
CA LEU A 33 6.10 -8.32 -30.80
C LEU A 33 6.49 -9.05 -29.50
N PRO A 34 7.69 -8.79 -28.95
CA PRO A 34 8.13 -9.42 -27.72
C PRO A 34 7.07 -9.21 -26.63
N CYS A 35 6.85 -10.27 -25.87
CA CYS A 35 5.77 -10.45 -24.90
C CYS A 35 5.48 -9.17 -24.10
N ARG A 36 4.22 -8.75 -24.10
CA ARG A 36 3.73 -7.78 -23.11
C ARG A 36 3.96 -8.35 -21.71
N SER A 37 4.20 -7.48 -20.73
CA SER A 37 4.14 -7.83 -19.32
C SER A 37 2.82 -8.54 -19.02
N HIS A 38 2.83 -9.48 -18.09
CA HIS A 38 1.61 -10.21 -17.70
C HIS A 38 0.52 -9.20 -17.30
N PRO A 39 -0.75 -9.35 -17.72
CA PRO A 39 -1.79 -8.36 -17.45
C PRO A 39 -1.95 -8.05 -15.95
N LEU A 40 -1.80 -9.08 -15.08
CA LEU A 40 -1.81 -8.89 -13.62
C LEU A 40 -0.63 -8.04 -13.12
N ILE A 41 0.56 -8.16 -13.72
CA ILE A 41 1.72 -7.34 -13.35
C ILE A 41 1.46 -5.87 -13.68
N THR A 42 0.84 -5.59 -14.83
CA THR A 42 0.46 -4.24 -15.21
C THR A 42 -0.57 -3.67 -14.24
N GLN A 43 -1.60 -4.44 -13.89
CA GLN A 43 -2.60 -4.03 -12.90
C GLN A 43 -1.97 -3.71 -11.53
N ILE A 44 -1.08 -4.56 -11.03
CA ILE A 44 -0.39 -4.32 -9.75
C ILE A 44 0.44 -3.04 -9.81
N LYS A 45 1.14 -2.78 -10.92
CA LYS A 45 1.92 -1.54 -11.07
C LYS A 45 1.00 -0.31 -10.97
N ASP A 46 -0.18 -0.36 -11.57
CA ASP A 46 -1.16 0.72 -11.47
C ASP A 46 -1.65 0.89 -10.02
N GLU A 47 -2.02 -0.19 -9.34
CA GLU A 47 -2.42 -0.19 -7.92
C GLU A 47 -1.33 0.37 -6.98
N ILE A 48 -0.07 0.02 -7.23
CA ILE A 48 1.11 0.57 -6.55
C ILE A 48 1.19 2.08 -6.74
N THR A 49 1.04 2.56 -7.98
CA THR A 49 1.08 4.00 -8.26
C THR A 49 -0.05 4.75 -7.56
N ASP A 50 -1.26 4.20 -7.57
CA ASP A 50 -2.42 4.73 -6.87
C ASP A 50 -2.15 4.83 -5.37
N LEU A 51 -1.62 3.79 -4.74
CA LEU A 51 -1.27 3.81 -3.31
C LEU A 51 -0.14 4.80 -2.99
N LYS A 52 0.86 4.94 -3.88
CA LYS A 52 1.90 5.97 -3.74
C LYS A 52 1.29 7.36 -3.76
N THR A 53 0.34 7.64 -4.67
CA THR A 53 -0.37 8.95 -4.71
C THR A 53 -1.22 9.18 -3.46
N TRP A 54 -1.96 8.16 -3.00
CA TRP A 54 -2.75 8.21 -1.78
C TRP A 54 -1.88 8.57 -0.56
N SER A 55 -0.71 7.93 -0.42
CA SER A 55 0.19 8.14 0.72
C SER A 55 0.80 9.55 0.76
N ARG A 56 0.91 10.24 -0.39
CA ARG A 56 1.54 11.56 -0.53
C ARG A 56 0.58 12.72 -0.20
N SER A 57 -0.73 12.47 -0.09
CA SER A 57 -1.73 13.51 0.14
C SER A 57 -2.36 13.49 1.56
N PRO A 58 -1.66 13.94 2.62
CA PRO A 58 -2.28 14.06 3.94
C PRO A 58 -2.40 15.53 4.37
N GLU A 59 -3.45 16.25 3.95
CA GLU A 59 -3.75 17.56 4.56
C GLU A 59 -4.53 17.42 5.89
N LYS A 60 -5.29 16.33 6.07
CA LYS A 60 -5.87 15.85 7.34
C LYS A 60 -6.37 14.40 7.20
N PRO A 61 -5.74 13.41 7.87
CA PRO A 61 -6.21 12.03 7.80
C PRO A 61 -7.56 11.89 8.51
N THR A 62 -8.62 11.72 7.73
CA THR A 62 -9.98 11.41 8.21
C THR A 62 -10.13 9.89 8.32
N SER A 63 -11.09 9.40 9.12
CA SER A 63 -11.41 7.96 9.19
C SER A 63 -11.70 7.38 7.82
N ALA A 64 -12.44 8.08 6.95
CA ALA A 64 -12.72 7.66 5.58
C ALA A 64 -11.44 7.49 4.75
N TRP A 65 -10.50 8.42 4.87
CA TRP A 65 -9.21 8.36 4.18
C TRP A 65 -8.36 7.18 4.65
N LEU A 66 -8.33 6.91 5.96
CA LEU A 66 -7.65 5.74 6.53
C LEU A 66 -8.29 4.42 6.04
N CYS A 67 -9.63 4.35 6.01
CA CYS A 67 -10.35 3.18 5.51
C CYS A 67 -10.12 2.94 4.01
N ASP A 68 -10.06 4.01 3.21
CA ASP A 68 -9.74 3.93 1.78
C ASP A 68 -8.32 3.36 1.55
N GLY A 69 -7.32 3.85 2.30
CA GLY A 69 -5.96 3.33 2.22
C GLY A 69 -5.85 1.85 2.61
N LEU A 70 -6.54 1.44 3.68
CA LEU A 70 -6.59 0.03 4.09
C LEU A 70 -7.28 -0.86 3.06
N ARG A 71 -8.35 -0.36 2.42
CA ARG A 71 -9.04 -1.09 1.35
C ARG A 71 -8.11 -1.29 0.14
N ARG A 72 -7.51 -0.22 -0.36
CA ARG A 72 -6.56 -0.28 -1.49
C ARG A 72 -5.36 -1.18 -1.20
N LEU A 73 -4.84 -1.14 0.03
CA LEU A 73 -3.75 -2.02 0.44
C LEU A 73 -4.19 -3.48 0.45
N LYS A 74 -5.41 -3.78 0.92
CA LYS A 74 -5.97 -5.13 0.86
C LYS A 74 -6.09 -5.59 -0.59
N ASP A 75 -6.67 -4.77 -1.46
CA ASP A 75 -6.86 -5.11 -2.88
C ASP A 75 -5.50 -5.42 -3.55
N LEU A 76 -4.45 -4.63 -3.26
CA LEU A 76 -3.08 -4.90 -3.74
C LEU A 76 -2.53 -6.24 -3.24
N GLN A 77 -2.77 -6.59 -1.97
CA GLN A 77 -2.31 -7.86 -1.39
C GLN A 77 -3.09 -9.06 -1.94
N ASP A 78 -4.38 -8.88 -2.25
CA ASP A 78 -5.19 -9.88 -2.94
C ASP A 78 -4.67 -10.09 -4.38
N SER A 79 -4.35 -9.02 -5.12
CA SER A 79 -3.70 -9.10 -6.45
C SER A 79 -2.33 -9.80 -6.40
N LEU A 80 -1.52 -9.53 -5.35
CA LEU A 80 -0.27 -10.25 -5.14
C LEU A 80 -0.51 -11.75 -4.92
N HIS A 81 -1.50 -12.10 -4.10
CA HIS A 81 -1.85 -13.48 -3.83
C HIS A 81 -2.21 -14.23 -5.13
N ASP A 82 -3.00 -13.61 -6.01
CA ASP A 82 -3.38 -14.17 -7.31
C ASP A 82 -2.16 -14.44 -8.21
N ILE A 83 -1.18 -13.52 -8.24
CA ILE A 83 0.06 -13.74 -8.99
C ILE A 83 0.90 -14.87 -8.40
N LEU A 84 0.96 -14.99 -7.07
CA LEU A 84 1.70 -16.06 -6.39
C LEU A 84 1.06 -17.44 -6.59
N GLN A 85 -0.25 -17.51 -6.86
CA GLN A 85 -0.94 -18.76 -7.18
C GLN A 85 -0.65 -19.28 -8.59
N LEU A 86 -0.15 -18.44 -9.51
CA LEU A 86 0.14 -18.88 -10.87
C LEU A 86 1.23 -19.97 -10.90
N PRO A 87 1.03 -21.07 -11.66
CA PRO A 87 2.03 -22.14 -11.76
C PRO A 87 3.41 -21.64 -12.24
N GLN A 88 3.42 -20.68 -13.17
CA GLN A 88 4.66 -20.08 -13.67
C GLN A 88 5.42 -19.36 -12.56
N THR A 89 4.70 -18.63 -11.71
CA THR A 89 5.26 -17.94 -10.54
C THR A 89 5.81 -18.96 -9.55
N GLN A 90 5.04 -19.99 -9.21
CA GLN A 90 5.48 -21.02 -8.25
C GLN A 90 6.72 -21.76 -8.71
N GLN A 91 6.78 -22.12 -10.00
CA GLN A 91 7.96 -22.76 -10.59
C GLN A 91 9.17 -21.84 -10.49
N LEU A 92 9.01 -20.56 -10.84
CA LEU A 92 10.09 -19.58 -10.71
C LEU A 92 10.58 -19.41 -9.27
N LEU A 93 9.65 -19.32 -8.32
CA LEU A 93 9.96 -19.15 -6.90
C LEU A 93 10.64 -20.38 -6.30
N SER A 94 10.35 -21.58 -6.80
CA SER A 94 11.00 -22.83 -6.36
C SER A 94 12.52 -22.82 -6.57
N HIS A 95 12.99 -22.11 -7.60
CA HIS A 95 14.41 -21.93 -7.89
C HIS A 95 15.07 -20.82 -7.07
N LYS A 96 14.29 -20.02 -6.32
CA LYS A 96 14.74 -18.83 -5.57
C LYS A 96 14.47 -18.93 -4.07
N ARG A 97 14.79 -20.07 -3.47
CA ARG A 97 14.48 -20.36 -2.06
C ARG A 97 14.92 -19.26 -1.08
N GLU A 98 16.16 -18.80 -1.17
CA GLU A 98 16.69 -17.75 -0.27
C GLU A 98 15.93 -16.41 -0.39
N TRP A 99 15.44 -16.09 -1.59
CA TRP A 99 14.64 -14.89 -1.82
C TRP A 99 13.23 -15.03 -1.24
N VAL A 100 12.62 -16.21 -1.41
CA VAL A 100 11.32 -16.53 -0.82
C VAL A 100 11.39 -16.52 0.70
N GLU A 101 12.47 -17.04 1.30
CA GLU A 101 12.66 -17.03 2.75
C GLU A 101 12.74 -15.59 3.30
N LYS A 102 13.48 -14.69 2.63
CA LYS A 102 13.53 -13.26 2.99
C LYS A 102 12.19 -12.56 2.79
N LEU A 103 11.49 -12.85 1.70
CA LEU A 103 10.16 -12.32 1.43
C LEU A 103 9.18 -12.73 2.53
N LEU A 104 9.21 -14.00 2.94
CA LEU A 104 8.40 -14.53 4.03
C LEU A 104 8.74 -13.85 5.36
N GLU A 105 10.02 -13.64 5.64
CA GLU A 105 10.47 -12.91 6.83
C GLU A 105 9.89 -11.48 6.88
N ASP A 106 9.87 -10.77 5.74
CA ASP A 106 9.26 -9.45 5.65
C ASP A 106 7.74 -9.49 5.91
N PHE A 107 7.02 -10.47 5.36
CA PHE A 107 5.59 -10.64 5.63
C PHE A 107 5.30 -10.99 7.09
N LEU A 108 6.11 -11.84 7.71
CA LEU A 108 6.00 -12.15 9.14
C LEU A 108 6.21 -10.90 10.00
N ARG A 109 7.20 -10.07 9.65
CA ARG A 109 7.42 -8.78 10.34
C ARG A 109 6.23 -7.83 10.20
N PHE A 110 5.57 -7.78 9.04
CA PHE A 110 4.32 -7.02 8.91
C PHE A 110 3.25 -7.55 9.85
N VAL A 111 3.02 -8.87 9.87
CA VAL A 111 2.03 -9.51 10.75
C VAL A 111 2.31 -9.19 12.22
N ASP A 112 3.57 -9.27 12.66
CA ASP A 112 3.96 -8.92 14.03
C ASP A 112 3.64 -7.47 14.37
N VAL A 113 4.01 -6.53 13.49
CA VAL A 113 3.74 -5.09 13.66
C VAL A 113 2.23 -4.82 13.75
N TYR A 114 1.43 -5.40 12.86
CA TYR A 114 -0.02 -5.25 12.88
C TYR A 114 -0.66 -5.92 14.10
N GLY A 115 -0.14 -7.07 14.54
CA GLY A 115 -0.59 -7.76 15.77
C GLY A 115 -0.33 -6.94 17.03
N ILE A 116 0.87 -6.36 17.17
CA ILE A 116 1.21 -5.48 18.30
C ILE A 116 0.35 -4.20 18.27
N PHE A 117 0.11 -3.63 17.09
CA PHE A 117 -0.79 -2.49 16.92
C PHE A 117 -2.21 -2.84 17.38
N GLN A 118 -2.77 -3.95 16.88
CA GLN A 118 -4.14 -4.38 17.16
C GLN A 118 -4.36 -4.63 18.66
N THR A 119 -3.45 -5.36 19.31
CA THR A 119 -3.54 -5.64 20.75
C THR A 119 -3.49 -4.36 21.58
N SER A 120 -2.58 -3.44 21.25
CA SER A 120 -2.47 -2.14 21.93
C SER A 120 -3.70 -1.26 21.71
N PHE A 121 -4.26 -1.27 20.50
CA PHE A 121 -5.47 -0.53 20.16
C PHE A 121 -6.71 -1.07 20.88
N LEU A 122 -6.86 -2.39 20.97
CA LEU A 122 -7.95 -3.03 21.71
C LEU A 122 -7.91 -2.71 23.21
N SER A 123 -6.71 -2.72 23.81
CA SER A 123 -6.52 -2.29 25.20
C SER A 123 -6.93 -0.84 25.41
N LEU A 124 -6.55 0.07 24.51
CA LEU A 124 -6.97 1.48 24.57
C LEU A 124 -8.49 1.64 24.41
N LYS A 125 -9.13 0.82 23.56
CA LYS A 125 -10.58 0.82 23.37
C LYS A 125 -11.32 0.43 24.65
N GLU A 126 -10.81 -0.54 25.40
CA GLU A 126 -11.36 -0.92 26.71
C GLU A 126 -11.26 0.24 27.71
N GLU A 127 -10.08 0.88 27.79
CA GLU A 127 -9.89 2.08 28.63
C GLU A 127 -10.83 3.23 28.22
N GLN A 128 -11.09 3.40 26.93
CA GLN A 128 -12.02 4.40 26.42
C GLN A 128 -13.46 4.14 26.90
N LEU A 129 -13.91 2.88 26.88
CA LEU A 129 -15.23 2.51 27.37
C LEU A 129 -15.34 2.76 28.88
N ALA A 130 -14.32 2.38 29.66
CA ALA A 130 -14.26 2.68 31.09
C ALA A 130 -14.27 4.19 31.37
N ALA A 131 -13.54 4.99 30.59
CA ALA A 131 -13.52 6.44 30.70
C ALA A 131 -14.87 7.09 30.36
N ARG A 132 -15.62 6.55 29.38
CA ARG A 132 -16.99 7.01 29.06
C ARG A 132 -17.94 6.83 30.24
N VAL A 133 -17.85 5.70 30.95
CA VAL A 133 -18.64 5.45 32.16
C VAL A 133 -18.21 6.38 33.29
N ALA A 134 -16.90 6.54 33.48
CA ALA A 134 -16.33 7.43 34.49
C ALA A 134 -16.74 8.89 34.28
N LEU A 135 -16.87 9.35 33.02
CA LEU A 135 -17.33 10.69 32.69
C LEU A 135 -18.73 10.97 33.23
N ARG A 136 -19.64 9.98 33.18
CA ARG A 136 -20.99 10.10 33.76
C ARG A 136 -20.95 10.17 35.29
N ARG A 137 -19.98 9.47 35.90
CA ARG A 137 -19.76 9.41 37.35
C ARG A 137 -18.86 10.52 37.91
N LYS A 138 -18.31 11.39 37.05
CA LYS A 138 -17.32 12.43 37.40
C LYS A 138 -16.06 11.87 38.08
N ASP A 139 -15.63 10.68 37.67
CA ASP A 139 -14.40 10.06 38.17
C ASP A 139 -13.20 10.49 37.29
N ASP A 140 -12.56 11.58 37.70
CA ASP A 140 -11.41 12.16 36.99
C ASP A 140 -10.20 11.22 36.96
N SER A 141 -10.08 10.28 37.91
CA SER A 141 -8.95 9.35 37.97
C SER A 141 -8.95 8.38 36.79
N ARG A 142 -10.12 7.82 36.45
CA ARG A 142 -10.30 6.91 35.30
C ARG A 142 -10.15 7.62 33.97
N ILE A 143 -10.57 8.89 33.89
CA ILE A 143 -10.36 9.73 32.70
C ILE A 143 -8.85 9.98 32.50
N ALA A 144 -8.11 10.25 33.58
CA ALA A 144 -6.66 10.43 33.53
C ALA A 144 -5.92 9.17 33.07
N VAL A 145 -6.37 7.98 33.48
CA VAL A 145 -5.83 6.68 32.99
C VAL A 145 -5.97 6.58 31.47
N TYR A 146 -7.15 6.83 30.91
CA TYR A 146 -7.36 6.81 29.46
C TYR A 146 -6.49 7.83 28.71
N LEU A 147 -6.34 9.05 29.24
CA LEU A 147 -5.45 10.06 28.64
C LEU A 147 -3.97 9.60 28.66
N LYS A 148 -3.54 8.89 29.71
CA LYS A 148 -2.22 8.27 29.78
C LYS A 148 -2.11 7.12 28.76
N GLY A 149 -3.15 6.31 28.61
CA GLY A 149 -3.27 5.26 27.60
C GLY A 149 -3.11 5.79 26.18
N ARG A 150 -3.76 6.90 25.83
CA ARG A 150 -3.59 7.56 24.52
C ARG A 150 -2.14 7.97 24.25
N LYS A 151 -1.47 8.56 25.25
CA LYS A 151 -0.05 8.93 25.14
C LYS A 151 0.84 7.71 25.00
N LYS A 152 0.53 6.61 25.70
CA LYS A 152 1.23 5.33 25.57
C LYS A 152 1.06 4.77 24.16
N MET A 153 -0.17 4.74 23.64
CA MET A 153 -0.46 4.28 22.28
C MET A 153 0.31 5.08 21.22
N ALA A 154 0.33 6.41 21.31
CA ALA A 154 1.12 7.24 20.39
C ALA A 154 2.62 6.90 20.40
N LYS A 155 3.18 6.57 21.58
CA LYS A 155 4.57 6.11 21.70
C LYS A 155 4.77 4.72 21.11
N GLU A 156 3.85 3.79 21.34
CA GLU A 156 3.93 2.45 20.73
C GLU A 156 3.84 2.53 19.21
N ILE A 157 2.93 3.35 18.66
CA ILE A 157 2.84 3.59 17.22
C ILE A 157 4.16 4.12 16.66
N ALA A 158 4.83 5.06 17.35
CA ALA A 158 6.13 5.57 16.91
C ALA A 158 7.20 4.45 16.83
N LYS A 159 7.20 3.51 17.78
CA LYS A 159 8.09 2.33 17.73
C LYS A 159 7.73 1.42 16.55
N LEU A 160 6.44 1.16 16.32
CA LEU A 160 5.98 0.35 15.19
C LEU A 160 6.36 0.98 13.84
N VAL A 161 6.23 2.30 13.70
CA VAL A 161 6.69 3.06 12.52
C VAL A 161 8.20 2.92 12.30
N SER A 162 9.00 2.86 13.37
CA SER A 162 10.43 2.62 13.24
C SER A 162 10.76 1.19 12.80
N SER A 163 10.03 0.20 13.35
CA SER A 163 10.20 -1.22 13.01
C SER A 163 9.80 -1.51 11.57
N ILE A 164 8.64 -1.03 11.13
CA ILE A 164 8.12 -1.28 9.79
C ILE A 164 8.99 -0.67 8.69
N ARG A 165 9.68 0.44 8.97
CA ARG A 165 10.57 1.11 8.02
C ARG A 165 11.84 0.29 7.71
N CYS A 166 12.13 -0.73 8.52
CA CYS A 166 13.27 -1.63 8.33
C CYS A 166 12.95 -2.84 7.43
N ILE A 167 11.67 -3.07 7.10
CA ILE A 167 11.22 -4.16 6.23
C ILE A 167 11.64 -3.86 4.77
N GLY A 168 12.02 -4.88 4.01
CA GLY A 168 12.41 -4.74 2.59
C GLY A 168 13.79 -4.13 2.35
N ARG A 169 14.62 -3.95 3.39
CA ARG A 169 15.97 -3.37 3.29
C ARG A 169 17.08 -4.40 3.08
N TYR A 170 16.95 -5.26 2.06
CA TYR A 170 18.02 -6.17 1.69
C TYR A 170 18.46 -5.94 0.25
N SER A 171 19.78 -5.92 0.03
CA SER A 171 20.36 -5.88 -1.31
C SER A 171 20.42 -7.30 -1.85
N PHE A 172 19.69 -7.59 -2.94
CA PHE A 172 19.92 -8.81 -3.71
C PHE A 172 20.96 -8.55 -4.79
N PRO A 173 22.00 -9.39 -4.91
CA PRO A 173 22.90 -9.29 -6.03
C PRO A 173 22.12 -9.53 -7.32
N ALA A 174 22.22 -8.57 -8.25
CA ALA A 174 21.54 -8.60 -9.56
C ALA A 174 21.93 -9.84 -10.41
N SER A 175 22.98 -10.56 -10.04
CA SER A 175 23.43 -11.79 -10.69
C SER A 175 22.53 -13.02 -10.44
N ALA A 176 21.52 -12.92 -9.57
CA ALA A 176 20.60 -14.03 -9.26
C ALA A 176 19.37 -14.11 -10.20
N PHE A 177 19.24 -13.20 -11.17
CA PHE A 177 18.11 -13.16 -12.09
C PHE A 177 18.46 -13.76 -13.44
N VAL A 178 17.76 -14.83 -13.83
CA VAL A 178 18.06 -15.64 -15.02
C VAL A 178 17.24 -15.18 -16.23
N SER A 179 16.04 -14.63 -16.02
CA SER A 179 15.14 -14.16 -17.08
C SER A 179 14.57 -12.77 -16.80
N ILE A 180 14.19 -12.04 -17.87
CA ILE A 180 13.53 -10.72 -17.81
C ILE A 180 12.22 -10.81 -17.01
N LEU A 181 11.45 -11.89 -17.18
CA LEU A 181 10.22 -12.12 -16.43
C LEU A 181 10.49 -12.22 -14.91
N ASP A 182 11.61 -12.85 -14.56
CA ASP A 182 12.02 -13.03 -13.17
C ASP A 182 12.44 -11.72 -12.52
N THR A 183 13.06 -10.82 -13.29
CA THR A 183 13.41 -9.47 -12.84
C THR A 183 12.16 -8.62 -12.64
N GLU A 184 11.19 -8.72 -13.55
CA GLU A 184 9.95 -7.95 -13.47
C GLU A 184 9.11 -8.37 -12.27
N LEU A 185 8.87 -9.67 -12.08
CA LEU A 185 8.10 -10.18 -10.95
C LEU A 185 8.77 -9.83 -9.61
N THR A 186 10.07 -10.06 -9.48
CA THR A 186 10.78 -9.73 -8.24
C THR A 186 10.77 -8.22 -7.96
N GLY A 187 10.93 -7.39 -8.99
CA GLY A 187 10.83 -5.93 -8.86
C GLY A 187 9.45 -5.50 -8.35
N VAL A 188 8.38 -6.05 -8.94
CA VAL A 188 7.00 -5.76 -8.54
C VAL A 188 6.74 -6.16 -7.08
N ILE A 189 7.24 -7.31 -6.65
CA ILE A 189 7.08 -7.76 -5.26
C ILE A 189 7.84 -6.86 -4.30
N SER A 190 9.06 -6.43 -4.66
CA SER A 190 9.80 -5.42 -3.87
C SER A 190 9.07 -4.09 -3.80
N ASP A 191 8.46 -3.64 -4.90
CA ASP A 191 7.65 -2.42 -4.93
C ASP A 191 6.40 -2.55 -4.04
N ILE A 192 5.76 -3.72 -4.00
CA ILE A 192 4.64 -3.99 -3.08
C ILE A 192 5.08 -3.86 -1.63
N ILE A 193 6.23 -4.42 -1.26
CA ILE A 193 6.77 -4.29 0.11
C ILE A 193 7.01 -2.80 0.43
N GLU A 194 7.66 -2.07 -0.47
CA GLU A 194 7.94 -0.64 -0.31
C GLU A 194 6.65 0.19 -0.12
N VAL A 195 5.65 -0.06 -0.97
CA VAL A 195 4.34 0.61 -0.86
C VAL A 195 3.63 0.22 0.42
N THR A 196 3.66 -1.06 0.79
CA THR A 196 3.06 -1.53 2.04
C THR A 196 3.69 -0.83 3.23
N VAL A 197 5.02 -0.70 3.29
CA VAL A 197 5.71 0.11 4.32
C VAL A 197 5.22 1.55 4.30
N SER A 198 5.20 2.21 3.14
CA SER A 198 4.82 3.62 3.00
C SER A 198 3.39 3.87 3.47
N VAL A 199 2.45 3.02 3.05
CA VAL A 199 1.03 3.08 3.42
C VAL A 199 0.86 2.84 4.91
N SER A 200 1.52 1.82 5.47
CA SER A 200 1.46 1.52 6.91
C SER A 200 1.98 2.67 7.75
N VAL A 201 3.08 3.31 7.34
CA VAL A 201 3.63 4.50 8.00
C VAL A 201 2.63 5.66 7.94
N ALA A 202 2.00 5.91 6.79
CA ALA A 202 1.00 6.95 6.64
C ALA A 202 -0.23 6.71 7.54
N LEU A 203 -0.72 5.47 7.60
CA LEU A 203 -1.83 5.05 8.47
C LEU A 203 -1.48 5.25 9.95
N PHE A 204 -0.34 4.72 10.38
CA PHE A 204 0.13 4.84 11.76
C PHE A 204 0.36 6.29 12.18
N ASN A 205 0.95 7.12 11.33
CA ASN A 205 1.09 8.54 11.61
C ASN A 205 -0.26 9.24 11.71
N GLY A 206 -1.20 8.95 10.80
CA GLY A 206 -2.54 9.52 10.86
C GLY A 206 -3.30 9.15 12.13
N ILE A 207 -3.20 7.90 12.57
CA ILE A 207 -3.79 7.43 13.83
C ILE A 207 -3.08 8.06 15.03
N SER A 208 -1.76 8.18 15.00
CA SER A 208 -0.98 8.83 16.07
C SER A 208 -1.35 10.30 16.25
N MET A 209 -1.58 11.04 15.15
CA MET A 209 -2.07 12.43 15.19
C MET A 209 -3.43 12.55 15.89
N ALA A 210 -4.32 11.56 15.73
CA ALA A 210 -5.58 11.52 16.45
C ALA A 210 -5.37 11.37 17.97
N PHE A 211 -4.29 10.73 18.42
CA PHE A 211 -3.99 10.57 19.84
C PHE A 211 -3.29 11.79 20.47
N THR A 212 -2.50 12.54 19.71
CA THR A 212 -1.73 13.70 20.20
C THR A 212 -2.50 15.03 20.14
N SER A 213 -3.48 15.18 19.25
CA SER A 213 -4.26 16.42 19.03
C SER A 213 -5.19 16.85 20.17
N SER A 214 -5.03 16.31 21.38
CA SER A 214 -5.88 16.61 22.54
C SER A 214 -5.58 17.98 23.15
N LYS A 215 -6.18 19.03 22.58
CA LYS A 215 -6.55 20.24 23.35
C LYS A 215 -8.06 20.48 23.50
N SER A 216 -8.98 19.81 22.80
CA SER A 216 -10.25 20.51 22.51
C SER A 216 -11.62 19.90 22.90
N SER A 217 -11.79 18.69 23.45
CA SER A 217 -13.17 18.21 23.75
C SER A 217 -13.38 17.57 25.12
N TRP A 218 -12.56 16.58 25.52
CA TRP A 218 -12.77 15.87 26.80
C TRP A 218 -12.36 16.70 28.02
N ILE A 219 -11.25 17.44 27.90
CA ILE A 219 -10.82 18.44 28.88
C ILE A 219 -11.83 19.59 28.96
N ARG A 220 -12.48 19.94 27.84
CA ARG A 220 -13.51 20.97 27.81
C ARG A 220 -14.77 20.49 28.52
N LEU A 221 -15.22 19.25 28.32
CA LEU A 221 -16.34 18.66 29.07
C LEU A 221 -16.06 18.51 30.57
N ALA A 222 -14.82 18.24 30.95
CA ALA A 222 -14.40 18.16 32.36
C ALA A 222 -14.28 19.56 33.01
N LEU A 223 -13.81 20.58 32.27
CA LEU A 223 -13.58 21.93 32.79
C LEU A 223 -14.81 22.86 32.69
N THR A 224 -15.73 22.69 31.74
CA THR A 224 -16.91 23.57 31.60
C THR A 224 -17.92 23.43 32.74
N LYS A 225 -17.83 22.40 33.58
CA LYS A 225 -18.66 22.27 34.79
C LYS A 225 -18.09 22.99 36.02
N LYS A 226 -16.93 23.66 35.93
CA LYS A 226 -16.29 24.34 37.07
C LYS A 226 -16.25 25.88 37.00
N SER A 227 -16.81 26.52 35.97
CA SER A 227 -16.99 27.98 35.97
C SER A 227 -18.44 28.36 35.68
N ASN A 228 -19.11 28.91 36.69
CA ASN A 228 -20.29 29.73 36.51
C ASN A 228 -19.98 30.91 35.57
N LYS A 229 -20.93 31.18 34.66
CA LYS A 229 -21.14 32.40 33.87
C LYS A 229 -19.91 33.10 33.27
N VAL A 230 -19.68 32.93 31.96
CA VAL A 230 -19.48 34.07 31.04
C VAL A 230 -20.06 33.71 29.66
N LYS A 231 -20.90 34.62 29.14
CA LYS A 231 -21.54 34.59 27.83
C LYS A 231 -20.51 34.96 26.76
N ILE A 232 -20.23 34.08 25.81
CA ILE A 232 -19.58 34.46 24.53
C ILE A 232 -20.37 33.81 23.41
N GLU A 233 -20.92 34.71 22.61
CA GLU A 233 -21.75 34.51 21.45
C GLU A 233 -20.87 34.21 20.22
N GLY A 234 -21.38 33.35 19.34
CA GLY A 234 -20.81 33.07 18.03
C GLY A 234 -19.87 31.87 17.98
N SER A 235 -20.36 30.73 17.48
CA SER A 235 -19.87 30.10 16.24
C SER A 235 -20.21 28.61 16.13
N ILE A 236 -20.85 28.29 15.01
CA ILE A 236 -20.89 27.02 14.24
C ILE A 236 -21.61 25.83 14.92
N LYS A 237 -22.91 25.77 14.64
CA LYS A 237 -23.72 24.54 14.60
C LYS A 237 -23.26 23.73 13.38
N GLU A 238 -22.80 22.50 13.59
CA GLU A 238 -22.78 21.41 12.57
C GLU A 238 -22.22 20.08 13.11
N PHE A 239 -21.80 20.00 14.38
CA PHE A 239 -21.43 18.73 15.03
C PHE A 239 -22.43 18.26 16.10
N GLU A 240 -23.55 18.97 16.27
CA GLU A 240 -24.61 18.63 17.24
C GLU A 240 -25.64 17.65 16.67
N GLU A 241 -25.66 17.40 15.36
CA GLU A 241 -26.73 16.63 14.70
C GLU A 241 -26.45 15.11 14.52
N MET A 242 -25.36 14.59 15.09
CA MET A 242 -25.07 13.14 15.09
C MET A 242 -25.21 12.50 16.48
N GLY A 243 -25.64 13.27 17.50
CA GLY A 243 -25.75 12.82 18.88
C GLY A 243 -27.17 12.54 19.38
N GLU A 244 -28.20 13.08 18.71
CA GLU A 244 -29.59 12.96 19.17
C GLU A 244 -30.44 11.93 18.41
N ALA A 245 -29.98 11.42 17.26
CA ALA A 245 -30.83 10.57 16.41
C ALA A 245 -30.83 9.07 16.71
N ASN A 246 -30.08 8.56 17.70
CA ASN A 246 -30.07 7.12 18.01
C ASN A 246 -30.28 6.77 19.49
N VAL A 247 -30.98 7.63 20.24
CA VAL A 247 -31.35 7.34 21.64
C VAL A 247 -32.68 6.57 21.76
N TRP A 248 -33.41 6.32 20.68
CA TRP A 248 -34.64 5.53 20.74
C TRP A 248 -34.83 4.63 19.50
N SER A 249 -34.18 3.48 19.46
CA SER A 249 -34.76 2.29 18.85
C SER A 249 -34.05 1.06 19.41
N LEU A 250 -34.83 0.28 20.18
CA LEU A 250 -34.66 -1.07 20.73
C LEU A 250 -33.41 -1.86 20.31
#